data_AF-A0A397VZ93-F1
#
_entry.id   AF-A0A397VZ93-F1
#
_cell.length_a   1.000
_cell.length_b   1.000
_cell.length_c   1.000
_cell.angle_alpha   90.00
_cell.angle_beta   90.00
_cell.angle_gamma   90.00
#
_symmetry.space_group_name_H-M   'P 1'
#
loop_
_entity.id
_entity.type
_entity.pdbx_description
1 polymer ?
#
loop_
_entity_poly.entity_id
_entity_poly.type
_entity_poly.pdbx_seq_one_letter_code
_entity_poly.pdbx_strand_id
1 'polypeptide(L)'
;MGKARTSDLPYNLEEWTDVNFKSLKTTLQHCLPHIRYFQIPSKDVLGKIQPYQNILEKNLWVDILAKYLDPDKPIISPILPPRKKDKPYLPLRNVSIITPSSSIITLEHAAEISSWIDRRSQFIIIQKFHTNLNIYLEEVEMGSQAKYFINSVII
;
A
#
# COMPACT_ATOMS: atom_id res chain seq x y z
N MET A 1 2.47 16.97 9.16
CA MET A 1 3.23 17.70 8.12
C MET A 1 3.43 16.79 6.93
N GLY A 2 3.09 17.24 5.72
CA GLY A 2 3.25 16.46 4.49
C GLY A 2 2.30 16.88 3.38
N LYS A 3 2.25 18.17 3.00
CA LYS A 3 1.70 18.54 1.69
C LYS A 3 2.79 18.27 0.66
N ALA A 4 2.74 17.12 0.01
CA ALA A 4 3.54 16.89 -1.19
C ALA A 4 3.10 17.92 -2.23
N ARG A 5 3.97 18.89 -2.53
CA ARG A 5 3.81 19.74 -3.71
C ARG A 5 4.12 18.86 -4.91
N THR A 6 3.11 18.25 -5.52
CA THR A 6 3.24 17.76 -6.90
C THR A 6 3.15 18.98 -7.79
N SER A 7 4.32 19.50 -8.13
CA SER A 7 4.56 20.56 -9.12
C SER A 7 3.84 20.26 -10.44
N ASP A 8 2.92 21.15 -10.85
CA ASP A 8 2.55 21.52 -12.22
C ASP A 8 2.46 20.41 -13.30
N LEU A 9 2.17 19.17 -12.93
CA LEU A 9 2.00 18.09 -13.90
C LEU A 9 0.58 18.14 -14.47
N PRO A 10 0.42 18.19 -15.80
CA PRO A 10 -0.88 18.08 -16.44
C PRO A 10 -1.58 16.78 -16.05
N TYR A 11 -2.90 16.83 -15.87
CA TYR A 11 -3.68 15.64 -15.56
C TYR A 11 -3.74 14.67 -16.76
N ASN A 12 -3.88 15.21 -17.98
CA ASN A 12 -3.88 14.40 -19.19
C ASN A 12 -2.44 14.10 -19.62
N LEU A 13 -2.13 12.82 -19.87
CA LEU A 13 -0.81 12.40 -20.33
C LEU A 13 -0.47 12.92 -21.73
N GLU A 14 -1.46 13.19 -22.57
CA GLU A 14 -1.25 13.76 -23.91
C GLU A 14 -0.65 15.18 -23.86
N GLU A 15 -0.81 15.88 -22.75
CA GLU A 15 -0.24 17.21 -22.51
C GLU A 15 1.19 17.14 -21.95
N TRP A 16 1.75 15.94 -21.77
CA TRP A 16 3.07 15.79 -21.20
C TRP A 16 4.17 16.07 -22.20
N THR A 17 5.04 17.00 -21.83
CA THR A 17 6.28 17.28 -22.55
C THR A 17 7.43 16.42 -22.01
N ASP A 18 8.54 16.36 -22.73
CA ASP A 18 9.78 15.71 -22.26
C ASP A 18 10.27 16.25 -20.91
N VAL A 19 10.01 17.54 -20.65
CA VAL A 19 10.34 18.19 -19.37
C VAL A 19 9.55 17.56 -18.23
N ASN A 20 8.26 17.25 -18.45
CA ASN A 20 7.41 16.60 -17.44
C ASN A 20 7.91 15.19 -17.12
N PHE A 21 8.22 14.40 -18.15
CA PHE A 21 8.80 13.05 -17.95
C PHE A 21 10.15 13.09 -17.24
N LYS A 22 11.02 14.04 -17.60
CA LYS A 22 12.32 14.22 -16.95
C LYS A 22 12.16 14.60 -15.48
N SER A 23 11.26 15.55 -15.19
CA SER A 23 10.94 15.96 -13.82
C SER A 23 10.43 14.77 -12.99
N LEU A 24 9.44 14.04 -13.52
CA LEU A 24 8.90 12.84 -12.87
C LEU A 24 9.99 11.79 -12.61
N LYS A 25 10.84 11.52 -13.61
CA LYS A 25 11.95 10.57 -13.49
C LYS A 25 12.89 10.97 -12.36
N THR A 26 13.26 12.24 -12.26
CA THR A 26 14.12 12.75 -11.17
C THR A 26 13.44 12.62 -9.81
N THR A 27 12.15 12.96 -9.70
CA THR A 27 11.40 12.81 -8.45
C THR A 27 11.32 11.36 -7.98
N LEU A 28 11.12 10.42 -8.91
CA LEU A 28 10.95 9.01 -8.60
C LEU A 28 12.26 8.20 -8.64
N GLN A 29 13.41 8.82 -8.91
CA GLN A 29 14.67 8.10 -9.18
C GLN A 29 15.05 7.11 -8.08
N HIS A 30 14.78 7.42 -6.81
CA HIS A 30 15.07 6.55 -5.67
C HIS A 30 13.98 5.50 -5.45
N CYS A 31 12.78 5.70 -5.99
CA CYS A 31 11.66 4.76 -5.86
C CYS A 31 11.65 3.72 -6.98
N LEU A 32 12.04 4.08 -8.21
CA LEU A 32 12.00 3.19 -9.37
C LEU A 32 12.75 1.87 -9.16
N PRO A 33 13.95 1.82 -8.55
CA PRO A 33 14.67 0.57 -8.30
C PRO A 33 13.97 -0.38 -7.31
N HIS A 34 13.01 0.12 -6.53
CA HIS A 34 12.27 -0.68 -5.54
C HIS A 34 10.97 -1.28 -6.10
N ILE A 35 10.59 -0.95 -7.34
CA ILE A 35 9.41 -1.47 -8.01
C ILE A 35 9.70 -2.88 -8.55
N ARG A 36 8.81 -3.83 -8.25
CA ARG A 36 8.94 -5.23 -8.69
C ARG A 36 8.25 -5.46 -10.03
N TYR A 37 8.79 -4.90 -11.11
CA TYR A 37 8.17 -4.91 -12.43
C TYR A 37 7.78 -6.32 -12.91
N PHE A 38 8.65 -7.30 -12.71
CA PHE A 38 8.43 -8.69 -13.14
C PHE A 38 7.31 -9.44 -12.39
N GLN A 39 6.73 -8.84 -11.34
CA GLN A 39 5.59 -9.39 -10.60
C GLN A 39 4.28 -8.69 -10.95
N ILE A 40 4.34 -7.66 -11.81
CA ILE A 40 3.16 -6.94 -12.27
C ILE A 40 2.49 -7.79 -13.37
N PRO A 41 1.17 -7.94 -13.40
CA PRO A 41 0.49 -8.61 -14.51
C PRO A 41 0.72 -7.86 -15.83
N SER A 42 0.87 -8.58 -16.95
CA SER A 42 1.11 -8.00 -18.28
C SER A 42 0.06 -6.94 -18.67
N LYS A 43 -1.22 -7.18 -18.33
CA LYS A 43 -2.32 -6.21 -18.52
C LYS A 43 -2.06 -4.85 -17.84
N ASP A 44 -1.46 -4.87 -16.65
CA ASP A 44 -1.19 -3.66 -15.88
C ASP A 44 0.09 -2.99 -16.36
N VAL A 45 1.07 -3.77 -16.85
CA VAL A 45 2.24 -3.22 -17.55
C VAL A 45 1.80 -2.42 -18.76
N LEU A 46 0.92 -2.99 -19.60
CA LEU A 46 0.43 -2.32 -20.81
C LEU A 46 -0.45 -1.10 -20.48
N GLY A 47 -1.42 -1.25 -19.58
CA GLY A 47 -2.36 -0.18 -19.29
C GLY A 47 -1.82 0.96 -18.41
N LYS A 48 -0.88 0.66 -17.49
CA LYS A 48 -0.46 1.61 -16.45
C LYS A 48 1.01 1.98 -16.49
N ILE A 49 1.88 1.13 -17.05
CA ILE A 49 3.34 1.39 -17.07
C ILE A 49 3.80 1.88 -18.43
N GLN A 50 3.31 1.27 -19.52
CA GLN A 50 3.65 1.66 -20.90
C GLN A 50 3.52 3.18 -21.15
N PRO A 51 2.48 3.88 -20.67
CA PRO A 51 2.35 5.32 -20.94
C PRO A 51 3.52 6.14 -20.34
N TYR A 52 4.17 5.61 -19.31
CA TYR A 52 5.31 6.22 -18.63
C TYR A 52 6.64 5.57 -19.00
N GLN A 53 6.73 4.75 -20.05
CA GLN A 53 7.97 4.03 -20.40
C GLN A 53 9.22 4.92 -20.50
N ASN A 54 9.04 6.21 -20.84
CA ASN A 54 10.11 7.20 -20.94
C ASN A 54 10.85 7.48 -19.63
N ILE A 55 10.23 7.23 -18.47
CA ILE A 55 10.91 7.41 -17.17
C ILE A 55 11.79 6.22 -16.81
N LEU A 56 11.54 5.05 -17.41
CA LEU A 56 12.28 3.82 -17.16
C LEU A 56 13.64 3.83 -17.87
N GLU A 57 14.54 2.96 -17.42
CA GLU A 57 15.75 2.67 -18.17
C GLU A 57 15.40 1.82 -19.40
N LYS A 58 16.04 2.10 -20.54
CA LYS A 58 15.77 1.38 -21.80
C LYS A 58 15.97 -0.13 -21.64
N ASN A 59 17.03 -0.54 -20.94
CA ASN A 59 17.32 -1.95 -20.68
C ASN A 59 16.23 -2.61 -19.83
N LEU A 60 15.75 -1.92 -18.80
CA LEU A 60 14.66 -2.38 -17.95
C LEU A 60 13.37 -2.59 -18.75
N TRP A 61 13.00 -1.65 -19.63
CA TRP A 61 11.81 -1.80 -20.46
C TRP A 61 11.90 -3.01 -21.41
N VAL A 62 13.06 -3.18 -22.05
CA VAL A 62 13.31 -4.34 -22.94
C VAL A 62 13.22 -5.66 -22.15
N ASP A 63 13.79 -5.71 -20.95
CA ASP A 63 13.75 -6.90 -20.10
C ASP A 63 12.34 -7.23 -19.61
N ILE A 64 11.54 -6.21 -19.27
CA ILE A 64 10.14 -6.38 -18.90
C ILE A 64 9.37 -7.02 -20.08
N LEU A 65 9.51 -6.47 -21.28
CA LEU A 65 8.86 -7.01 -22.47
C LEU A 65 9.35 -8.42 -22.79
N ALA A 66 10.67 -8.64 -22.74
CA ALA A 66 11.28 -9.94 -22.96
C ALA A 66 10.67 -11.01 -22.03
N LYS A 67 10.48 -10.69 -20.74
CA LYS A 67 9.91 -11.66 -19.78
C LYS A 67 8.50 -12.14 -20.15
N TYR A 68 7.69 -11.30 -20.78
CA TYR A 68 6.34 -11.69 -21.20
C TYR A 68 6.30 -12.37 -22.57
N LEU A 69 7.25 -12.05 -23.46
CA LEU A 69 7.32 -12.62 -24.80
C LEU A 69 8.04 -13.96 -24.83
N ASP A 70 9.10 -14.08 -24.04
CA ASP A 70 9.95 -15.26 -23.93
C ASP A 70 10.37 -15.44 -22.46
N PRO A 71 9.60 -16.22 -21.67
CA PRO A 71 9.86 -16.39 -20.24
C PRO A 71 11.21 -17.00 -19.89
N ASP A 72 11.84 -17.70 -20.85
CA ASP A 72 13.11 -18.42 -20.70
C ASP A 72 14.33 -17.54 -21.00
N LYS A 73 14.12 -16.36 -21.60
CA LYS A 73 15.18 -15.42 -21.90
C LYS A 73 15.83 -14.87 -20.62
N PRO A 74 17.17 -14.83 -20.53
CA PRO A 74 17.85 -14.22 -19.39
C PRO A 74 17.58 -12.71 -19.33
N ILE A 75 17.25 -12.23 -18.13
CA ILE A 75 17.05 -10.82 -17.80
C ILE A 75 18.36 -10.26 -17.25
N ILE A 76 18.76 -9.07 -17.69
CA ILE A 76 19.98 -8.39 -17.23
C ILE A 76 19.67 -7.49 -16.03
N SER A 77 18.46 -6.93 -15.99
CA SER A 77 18.01 -6.01 -14.95
C SER A 77 17.92 -6.66 -13.57
N PRO A 78 18.18 -5.90 -12.48
CA PRO A 78 18.12 -6.43 -11.12
C PRO A 78 16.69 -6.88 -10.78
N ILE A 79 16.48 -8.19 -10.62
CA ILE A 79 15.19 -8.75 -10.25
C ILE A 79 15.04 -8.71 -8.73
N LEU A 80 14.05 -7.98 -8.26
CA LEU A 80 13.66 -8.01 -6.86
C LEU A 80 12.85 -9.29 -6.55
N PRO A 81 13.14 -9.99 -5.43
CA PRO A 81 12.44 -11.21 -5.07
C PRO A 81 10.95 -10.93 -4.78
N PRO A 82 10.05 -11.91 -5.00
CA PRO A 82 8.66 -11.83 -4.58
C PRO A 82 8.54 -11.50 -3.10
N ARG A 83 7.59 -10.62 -2.75
CA ARG A 83 7.24 -10.48 -1.33
C ARG A 83 6.66 -11.81 -0.89
N LYS A 84 7.29 -12.47 0.08
CA LYS A 84 6.69 -13.61 0.76
C LYS A 84 5.39 -13.14 1.37
N LYS A 85 4.27 -13.67 0.89
CA LYS A 85 2.98 -13.56 1.57
C LYS A 85 2.95 -14.64 2.64
N ASP A 86 3.90 -14.57 3.57
CA ASP A 86 3.74 -15.34 4.80
C ASP A 86 2.54 -14.72 5.48
N LYS A 87 1.42 -15.45 5.57
CA LYS A 87 0.36 -15.09 6.51
C LYS A 87 1.04 -15.23 7.87
N PRO A 88 1.45 -14.16 8.55
CA PRO A 88 2.05 -14.38 9.85
C PRO A 88 0.91 -14.90 10.70
N TYR A 89 0.98 -16.16 11.10
CA TYR A 89 0.16 -16.68 12.18
C TYR A 89 0.72 -16.02 13.43
N LEU A 90 0.39 -14.74 13.62
CA LEU A 90 0.76 -14.00 14.80
C LEU A 90 0.00 -14.65 15.96
N PRO A 91 0.67 -15.01 17.05
CA PRO A 91 -0.02 -15.56 18.21
C PRO A 91 -1.11 -14.57 18.65
N LEU A 92 -2.31 -15.09 18.87
CA LEU A 92 -3.45 -14.35 19.40
C LEU A 92 -3.04 -13.74 20.74
N ARG A 93 -2.67 -12.45 20.76
CA ARG A 93 -2.49 -11.72 22.02
C ARG A 93 -3.87 -11.54 22.63
N ASN A 94 -4.06 -12.08 23.82
CA ASN A 94 -5.26 -11.88 24.62
C ASN A 94 -5.51 -10.38 24.77
N VAL A 95 -6.67 -9.92 24.28
CA VAL A 95 -7.04 -8.51 24.21
C VAL A 95 -7.50 -8.07 25.59
N SER A 96 -6.64 -7.42 26.37
CA SER A 96 -7.13 -6.51 27.40
C SER A 96 -7.72 -5.28 26.70
N ILE A 97 -8.91 -4.86 27.13
CA ILE A 97 -9.65 -3.71 26.58
C ILE A 97 -8.70 -2.50 26.47
N ILE A 98 -8.42 -2.06 25.23
CA ILE A 98 -7.55 -0.91 24.99
C ILE A 98 -8.42 0.33 25.14
N THR A 99 -8.57 0.81 26.38
CA THR A 99 -8.84 2.22 26.58
C THR A 99 -7.56 2.96 26.22
N PRO A 100 -7.53 3.82 25.18
CA PRO A 100 -6.34 4.59 24.88
C PRO A 100 -6.01 5.47 26.10
N SER A 101 -4.89 5.20 26.77
CA SER A 101 -4.43 5.97 27.94
C SER A 101 -3.81 7.33 27.54
N SER A 102 -3.97 7.74 26.28
CA SER A 102 -3.36 8.93 25.71
C SER A 102 -4.21 10.17 26.01
N SER A 103 -3.58 11.26 26.44
CA SER A 103 -4.21 12.58 26.52
C SER A 103 -4.46 13.22 25.15
N ILE A 104 -3.91 12.65 24.07
CA ILE A 104 -3.98 13.17 22.70
C ILE A 104 -4.98 12.37 21.85
N ILE A 105 -5.00 11.04 21.99
CA ILE A 105 -5.89 10.16 21.24
C ILE A 105 -7.03 9.71 22.14
N THR A 106 -8.22 10.27 21.91
CA THR A 106 -9.45 9.87 22.60
C THR A 106 -10.00 8.56 22.02
N LEU A 107 -10.97 7.97 22.72
CA LEU A 107 -11.69 6.80 22.24
C LEU A 107 -12.38 7.05 20.89
N GLU A 108 -12.91 8.26 20.67
CA GLU A 108 -13.55 8.65 19.41
C GLU A 108 -12.55 8.69 18.27
N HIS A 109 -11.37 9.29 18.47
CA HIS A 109 -10.30 9.29 17.47
C HIS A 109 -9.84 7.88 17.14
N ALA A 110 -9.69 7.01 18.15
CA ALA A 110 -9.35 5.61 17.92
C ALA A 110 -10.45 4.87 17.14
N ALA A 111 -11.73 5.14 17.44
CA ALA A 111 -12.86 4.55 16.73
C ALA A 111 -12.95 5.05 15.27
N GLU A 112 -12.67 6.32 15.03
CA GLU A 112 -12.59 6.90 13.68
C GLU A 112 -11.49 6.25 12.85
N ILE A 113 -10.28 6.15 13.38
CA ILE A 113 -9.18 5.51 12.66
C ILE A 113 -9.49 4.03 12.39
N SER A 114 -10.08 3.34 13.37
CA SER A 114 -10.53 1.96 13.20
C SER A 114 -11.61 1.83 12.13
N SER A 115 -12.53 2.80 12.06
CA SER A 115 -13.60 2.83 11.05
C SER A 115 -13.05 2.90 9.62
N TRP A 116 -11.94 3.62 9.41
CA TRP A 116 -11.28 3.70 8.10
C TRP A 116 -10.69 2.37 7.67
N ILE A 117 -10.14 1.62 8.63
CA ILE A 117 -9.46 0.36 8.35
C ILE A 117 -10.46 -0.79 8.20
N ASP A 118 -11.45 -0.87 9.09
CA ASP A 118 -12.47 -1.92 9.08
C ASP A 118 -13.65 -1.62 8.14
N ARG A 119 -13.73 -0.40 7.58
CA ARG A 119 -14.85 0.10 6.78
C ARG A 119 -16.21 -0.05 7.49
N ARG A 120 -16.23 0.11 8.81
CA ARG A 120 -17.42 -0.03 9.67
C ARG A 120 -17.79 1.32 10.28
N SER A 121 -19.04 1.48 10.72
CA SER A 121 -19.47 2.71 11.39
C SER A 121 -18.74 2.93 12.73
N GLN A 122 -18.33 4.16 12.98
CA GLN A 122 -17.73 4.60 14.24
C GLN A 122 -18.62 4.28 15.45
N PHE A 123 -19.94 4.45 15.31
CA PHE A 123 -20.90 4.17 16.37
C PHE A 123 -20.88 2.70 16.81
N ILE A 124 -20.78 1.77 15.85
CA ILE A 124 -20.68 0.33 16.12
C ILE A 124 -19.38 0.01 16.85
N ILE A 125 -18.30 0.73 16.53
CA ILE A 125 -16.98 0.54 17.14
C ILE A 125 -16.98 1.08 18.58
N ILE A 126 -17.52 2.29 18.81
CA ILE A 126 -17.66 2.90 20.14
C ILE A 126 -18.53 2.03 21.05
N GLN A 127 -19.69 1.56 20.57
CA GLN A 127 -20.56 0.65 21.31
C GLN A 127 -19.83 -0.63 21.72
N LYS A 128 -19.00 -1.21 20.84
CA LYS A 128 -18.18 -2.39 21.16
C LYS A 128 -17.14 -2.11 22.25
N PHE A 129 -16.51 -0.93 22.23
CA PHE A 129 -15.58 -0.51 23.30
C PHE A 129 -16.30 -0.31 24.64
N HIS A 130 -17.50 0.26 24.64
CA HIS A 130 -18.28 0.52 25.87
C HIS A 130 -18.92 -0.74 26.48
N THR A 131 -19.37 -1.67 25.65
CA THR A 131 -20.18 -2.82 26.12
C THR A 131 -19.37 -4.02 26.59
N ASN A 132 -18.03 -3.99 26.48
CA ASN A 132 -17.17 -5.15 26.79
C ASN A 132 -17.67 -6.46 26.16
N LEU A 133 -18.36 -6.38 25.02
CA LEU A 133 -18.83 -7.56 24.29
C LEU A 133 -17.60 -8.25 23.71
N ASN A 134 -17.16 -9.27 24.42
CA ASN A 134 -16.17 -10.22 23.97
C ASN A 134 -16.81 -11.00 22.81
N ILE A 135 -16.65 -10.50 21.59
CA ILE A 135 -16.99 -11.24 20.36
C ILE A 135 -15.93 -12.33 20.16
N TYR A 136 -15.93 -13.30 21.07
CA TYR A 136 -15.69 -14.68 20.70
C TYR A 136 -16.94 -15.10 19.93
N LEU A 137 -16.78 -15.73 18.76
CA LEU A 137 -17.83 -16.13 17.82
C LEU A 137 -18.20 -15.11 16.73
N GLU A 138 -17.20 -14.62 15.98
CA GLU A 138 -17.34 -14.46 14.52
C GLU A 138 -15.97 -14.48 13.86
N GLU A 139 -15.31 -15.62 13.95
CA GLU A 139 -13.97 -15.91 13.42
C GLU A 139 -13.95 -16.12 11.90
N VAL A 140 -14.97 -15.63 11.18
CA VAL A 140 -15.04 -15.71 9.73
C VAL A 140 -15.32 -14.29 9.22
N GLU A 141 -14.27 -13.69 8.65
CA GLU A 141 -14.30 -12.62 7.64
C GLU A 141 -13.98 -11.14 7.93
N MET A 142 -13.79 -10.60 9.15
CA MET A 142 -13.50 -9.15 9.19
C MET A 142 -12.58 -8.60 10.29
N GLY A 143 -11.60 -7.81 9.84
CA GLY A 143 -11.02 -6.68 10.59
C GLY A 143 -9.64 -6.89 11.21
N SER A 144 -8.81 -7.74 10.61
CA SER A 144 -7.47 -8.01 11.16
C SER A 144 -6.62 -6.73 11.21
N GLN A 145 -6.70 -5.86 10.19
CA GLN A 145 -5.83 -4.69 10.06
C GLN A 145 -6.11 -3.54 11.06
N ALA A 146 -7.36 -3.27 11.45
CA ALA A 146 -7.65 -2.17 12.39
C ALA A 146 -7.15 -2.52 13.79
N LYS A 147 -7.35 -3.79 14.15
CA LYS A 147 -6.90 -4.37 15.42
C LYS A 147 -5.37 -4.34 15.56
N TYR A 148 -4.64 -4.47 14.46
CA TYR A 148 -3.17 -4.34 14.45
C TYR A 148 -2.71 -2.88 14.62
N PHE A 149 -3.40 -1.91 14.00
CA PHE A 149 -2.99 -0.51 14.03
C PHE A 149 -3.08 0.10 15.45
N ILE A 150 -4.19 -0.13 16.17
CA ILE A 150 -4.36 0.40 17.53
C ILE A 150 -3.27 -0.15 18.47
N ASN A 151 -2.96 -1.44 18.37
CA ASN A 151 -1.94 -2.10 19.20
C ASN A 151 -0.49 -1.67 18.88
N SER A 152 -0.20 -1.19 17.67
CA SER A 152 1.15 -0.81 17.27
C SER A 152 1.47 0.68 17.43
N VAL A 153 0.44 1.53 17.57
CA VAL A 153 0.60 3.00 17.55
C VAL A 153 0.31 3.64 18.91
N ILE A 154 -0.48 2.99 19.78
CA ILE A 154 -0.96 3.58 21.03
C ILE A 154 -0.38 2.89 22.29
N ILE A 155 0.45 1.86 22.14
CA ILE A 155 1.23 1.24 23.22
C ILE A 155 2.72 1.44 22.94
#